data_AF-A0A947H8R2-F1
#
_entry.id   AF-A0A947H8R2-F1
#
_cell.length_a   1.000
_cell.length_b   1.000
_cell.length_c   1.000
_cell.angle_alpha   90.00
_cell.angle_beta   90.00
_cell.angle_gamma   90.00
#
_symmetry.space_group_name_H-M   'P 1'
#
loop_
_entity.id
_entity.type
_entity.pdbx_description
1 polymer ?
#
loop_
_entity_poly.entity_id
_entity_poly.type
_entity_poly.pdbx_seq_one_letter_code
_entity_poly.pdbx_strand_id
1 'polypeptide(L)'
;MNLTTRPRLSSKVEQSEEKFGSLQKEKTEELGEDDKKFLDKIHKIRAVSYQEVINLGQYIEDKTPFSTKHGVKGAEFDNVLVVFGRGWNHYNWDQFLEWMPDKYPDGKQEMYERNRNLFYVCCSRAKHNLTLLFTQKLSDKSLSVIERIFSQENVLGDPFGY
;
A
#
# COMPACT_ATOMS: atom_id res chain seq x y z
N MET A 1 -8.68 -2.70 48.07
CA MET A 1 -7.72 -3.11 47.02
C MET A 1 -7.64 -2.00 46.00
N ASN A 2 -6.50 -1.31 45.90
CA ASN A 2 -6.32 -0.24 44.92
C ASN A 2 -6.07 -0.85 43.55
N LEU A 3 -7.07 -0.77 42.66
CA LEU A 3 -6.95 -1.11 41.24
C LEU A 3 -6.07 -0.04 40.58
N THR A 4 -4.81 -0.37 40.28
CA THR A 4 -3.93 0.51 39.53
C THR A 4 -4.39 0.55 38.06
N THR A 5 -4.88 1.71 37.62
CA THR A 5 -5.45 2.01 36.30
C THR A 5 -4.44 1.98 35.14
N ARG A 6 -3.28 1.34 35.31
CA ARG A 6 -2.20 1.32 34.32
C ARG A 6 -2.10 -0.06 33.68
N PRO A 7 -2.04 -0.15 32.33
CA PRO A 7 -1.77 -1.41 31.65
C PRO A 7 -0.47 -2.02 32.18
N ARG A 8 -0.42 -3.35 32.32
CA ARG A 8 0.83 -4.04 32.67
C ARG A 8 1.84 -3.79 31.55
N LEU A 9 3.01 -3.29 31.91
CA LEU A 9 4.13 -3.15 30.99
C LEU A 9 4.59 -4.55 30.56
N SER A 10 5.12 -4.66 29.34
CA SER A 10 5.85 -5.87 28.97
C SER A 10 7.15 -5.95 29.78
N SER A 11 7.63 -7.16 30.05
CA SER A 11 8.87 -7.39 30.80
C SER A 11 10.07 -6.65 30.23
N LYS A 12 10.15 -6.49 28.90
CA LYS A 12 11.21 -5.71 28.24
C LYS A 12 11.13 -4.22 28.55
N VAL A 13 9.92 -3.66 28.60
CA VAL A 13 9.72 -2.24 28.91
C VAL A 13 9.99 -2.00 30.39
N GLU A 14 9.54 -2.89 31.27
CA GLU A 14 9.82 -2.83 32.70
C GLU A 14 11.33 -2.82 32.98
N GLN A 15 12.08 -3.76 32.41
CA GLN A 15 13.56 -3.80 32.53
C GLN A 15 14.22 -2.53 31.97
N SER A 16 13.71 -1.97 30.88
CA SER A 16 14.22 -0.73 30.29
C SER A 16 13.95 0.48 31.19
N GLU A 17 12.80 0.53 31.86
CA GLU A 17 12.44 1.59 32.82
C GLU A 17 13.30 1.51 34.09
N GLU A 18 13.52 0.30 34.62
CA GLU A 18 14.42 0.08 35.75
C GLU A 18 15.85 0.52 35.42
N LYS A 19 16.37 0.11 34.24
CA LYS A 19 17.69 0.52 33.75
C LYS A 19 17.77 2.04 33.57
N PHE A 20 16.75 2.67 33.02
CA PHE A 20 16.72 4.14 32.90
C PHE A 20 16.76 4.82 34.28
N GLY A 21 15.98 4.32 35.24
CA GLY A 21 15.93 4.87 36.61
C GLY A 21 17.22 4.69 37.41
N SER A 22 17.99 3.61 37.18
CA SER A 22 19.31 3.44 37.79
C SER A 22 20.34 4.40 37.19
N LEU A 23 20.40 4.47 35.85
CA LEU A 23 21.37 5.30 35.14
C LEU A 23 21.14 6.81 35.31
N GLN A 24 19.90 7.24 35.59
CA GLN A 24 19.60 8.65 35.85
C GLN A 24 20.18 9.15 37.19
N LYS A 25 20.46 8.24 38.13
CA LYS A 25 21.04 8.58 39.45
C LYS A 25 22.57 8.63 39.41
N GLU A 26 23.18 7.98 38.44
CA GLU A 26 24.62 7.99 38.23
C GLU A 26 25.06 9.29 37.54
N LYS A 27 26.27 9.77 37.85
CA LYS A 27 26.81 10.94 37.16
C LYS A 27 27.09 10.58 35.70
N THR A 28 26.61 11.40 34.77
CA THR A 28 26.77 11.16 33.32
C THR A 28 28.23 10.96 32.90
N GLU A 29 29.19 11.53 33.61
CA GLU A 29 30.62 11.39 33.33
C GLU A 29 31.17 9.99 33.62
N GLU A 30 30.60 9.28 34.61
CA GLU A 30 31.00 7.95 35.05
C GLU A 30 30.37 6.82 34.20
N LEU A 31 29.40 7.16 33.35
CA LEU A 31 28.71 6.22 32.48
C LEU A 31 29.59 5.74 31.32
N GLY A 32 29.51 4.43 31.05
CA GLY A 32 30.02 3.83 29.83
C GLY A 32 29.35 4.41 28.58
N GLU A 33 30.03 4.27 27.43
CA GLU A 33 29.56 4.83 26.16
C GLU A 33 28.17 4.30 25.74
N ASP A 34 27.90 3.01 26.00
CA ASP A 34 26.63 2.37 25.66
C ASP A 34 25.46 2.87 26.53
N ASP A 35 25.71 3.16 27.80
CA ASP A 35 24.69 3.69 28.71
C ASP A 35 24.37 5.16 28.40
N LYS A 36 25.39 5.94 27.98
CA LYS A 36 25.18 7.29 27.42
C LYS A 36 24.29 7.25 26.18
N LYS A 37 24.56 6.35 25.22
CA LYS A 37 23.73 6.18 24.01
C LYS A 37 22.30 5.75 24.35
N PHE A 38 22.14 4.86 25.33
CA PHE A 38 20.83 4.44 25.80
C PHE A 38 20.03 5.61 26.41
N LEU A 39 20.63 6.38 27.31
CA LEU A 39 19.98 7.54 27.92
C LEU A 39 19.59 8.59 26.88
N ASP A 40 20.50 8.95 25.97
CA ASP A 40 20.23 9.90 24.89
C ASP A 40 19.04 9.44 24.02
N LYS A 41 18.99 8.15 23.67
CA LYS A 41 17.87 7.56 22.93
C LYS A 41 16.55 7.68 23.70
N ILE A 42 16.53 7.34 24.99
CA ILE A 42 15.30 7.42 25.81
C ILE A 42 14.86 8.87 25.98
N HIS A 43 15.78 9.80 26.21
CA HIS A 43 15.48 11.23 26.30
C HIS A 43 14.87 11.77 25.01
N LYS A 44 15.45 11.42 23.85
CA LYS A 44 14.91 11.79 22.55
C LYS A 44 13.50 11.26 22.34
N ILE A 45 13.24 9.99 22.65
CA ILE A 45 11.91 9.39 22.51
C ILE A 45 10.91 10.07 23.46
N ARG A 46 11.29 10.34 24.71
CA ARG A 46 10.43 11.01 25.69
C ARG A 46 10.18 12.49 25.41
N ALA A 47 11.02 13.13 24.60
CA ALA A 47 10.82 14.50 24.15
C ALA A 47 9.81 14.62 22.99
N VAL A 48 9.52 13.53 22.29
CA VAL A 48 8.52 13.50 21.21
C VAL A 48 7.12 13.66 21.82
N SER A 49 6.29 14.51 21.21
CA SER A 49 4.92 14.69 21.67
C SER A 49 4.13 13.40 21.46
N TYR A 50 3.32 12.99 22.44
CA TYR A 50 2.48 11.81 22.28
C TYR A 50 1.51 11.97 21.10
N GLN A 51 1.14 13.20 20.75
CA GLN A 51 0.35 13.48 19.55
C GLN A 51 1.06 13.07 18.26
N GLU A 52 2.39 13.21 18.17
CA GLU A 52 3.16 12.75 17.00
C GLU A 52 3.18 11.23 16.90
N VAL A 53 3.19 10.53 18.05
CA VAL A 53 3.09 9.06 18.09
C VAL A 53 1.72 8.58 17.64
N ILE A 54 0.65 9.26 18.07
CA ILE A 54 -0.71 8.99 17.60
C ILE A 54 -0.81 9.23 16.09
N ASN A 55 -0.31 10.38 15.61
CA ASN A 55 -0.33 10.73 14.19
C ASN A 55 0.50 9.76 13.36
N LEU A 56 1.63 9.25 13.87
CA LEU A 56 2.42 8.20 13.22
C LEU A 56 1.65 6.88 13.17
N GLY A 57 0.96 6.51 14.26
CA GLY A 57 0.09 5.34 14.30
C GLY A 57 -1.02 5.43 13.26
N GLN A 58 -1.71 6.57 13.23
CA GLN A 58 -2.72 6.88 12.20
C GLN A 58 -2.11 6.84 10.81
N TYR A 59 -0.95 7.44 10.56
CA TYR A 59 -0.28 7.38 9.26
C TYR A 59 0.10 5.96 8.82
N ILE A 60 0.48 5.08 9.76
CA ILE A 60 0.83 3.68 9.48
C ILE A 60 -0.43 2.84 9.23
N GLU A 61 -1.49 3.05 10.01
CA GLU A 61 -2.78 2.37 9.87
C GLU A 61 -3.53 2.85 8.63
N ASP A 62 -3.60 4.16 8.42
CA ASP A 62 -4.06 4.86 7.23
C ASP A 62 -3.00 4.80 6.12
N LYS A 63 -2.52 3.58 5.83
CA LYS A 63 -1.74 3.25 4.63
C LYS A 63 -2.19 4.16 3.51
N THR A 64 -1.32 5.10 3.17
CA THR A 64 -1.60 6.17 2.23
C THR A 64 -2.34 5.60 1.01
N PRO A 65 -3.41 6.25 0.52
CA PRO A 65 -4.15 5.78 -0.66
C PRO A 65 -3.30 5.68 -1.94
N PHE A 66 -2.01 6.02 -1.84
CA PHE A 66 -0.99 5.94 -2.88
C PHE A 66 0.24 5.18 -2.37
N SER A 67 0.11 3.89 -2.08
CA SER A 67 1.29 3.04 -1.90
C SER A 67 1.87 2.64 -3.25
N THR A 68 2.65 3.51 -3.88
CA THR A 68 3.57 3.04 -4.92
C THR A 68 4.73 2.29 -4.27
N LYS A 69 4.88 1.02 -4.66
CA LYS A 69 6.10 0.19 -4.67
C LYS A 69 6.43 -0.71 -3.46
N HIS A 70 6.56 -1.99 -3.82
CA HIS A 70 7.35 -3.08 -3.22
C HIS A 70 6.81 -3.90 -2.02
N GLY A 71 5.56 -3.66 -1.58
CA GLY A 71 4.91 -4.48 -0.52
C GLY A 71 3.57 -5.13 -0.88
N VAL A 72 3.12 -5.06 -2.14
CA VAL A 72 1.73 -5.40 -2.54
C VAL A 72 1.50 -6.84 -3.01
N LYS A 73 2.38 -7.80 -2.68
CA LYS A 73 2.09 -9.22 -2.95
C LYS A 73 1.16 -9.77 -1.86
N GLY A 74 -0.15 -9.55 -2.01
CA GLY A 74 -1.19 -10.13 -1.16
C GLY A 74 -2.09 -9.14 -0.42
N ALA A 75 -1.90 -7.83 -0.62
CA ALA A 75 -2.83 -6.84 -0.11
C ALA A 75 -4.09 -6.80 -1.00
N GLU A 76 -5.26 -6.74 -0.38
CA GLU A 76 -6.56 -6.55 -1.01
C GLU A 76 -7.21 -5.31 -0.40
N PHE A 77 -8.01 -4.58 -1.18
CA PHE A 77 -8.63 -3.31 -0.81
C PHE A 77 -10.13 -3.36 -1.09
N ASP A 78 -10.94 -2.66 -0.29
CA ASP A 78 -12.40 -2.64 -0.48
C ASP A 78 -12.80 -1.97 -1.79
N ASN A 79 -12.14 -0.85 -2.13
CA ASN A 79 -12.38 -0.06 -3.33
C ASN A 79 -11.07 0.10 -4.11
N VAL A 80 -11.06 -0.25 -5.40
CA VAL A 80 -9.89 -0.13 -6.27
C VAL A 80 -10.25 0.62 -7.54
N LEU A 81 -9.53 1.71 -7.79
CA LEU A 81 -9.50 2.39 -9.09
C LEU A 81 -8.21 2.04 -9.82
N VAL A 82 -8.32 1.43 -10.99
CA VAL A 82 -7.18 1.12 -11.87
C VAL A 82 -7.19 2.10 -13.03
N VAL A 83 -6.09 2.85 -13.19
CA VAL A 83 -5.95 3.81 -14.30
C VAL A 83 -5.01 3.24 -15.35
N PHE A 84 -5.56 2.93 -16.52
CA PHE A 84 -4.84 2.42 -17.69
C PHE A 84 -4.45 3.58 -18.61
N GLY A 85 -3.22 4.09 -18.44
CA GLY A 85 -2.67 5.16 -19.26
C GLY A 85 -1.43 4.78 -20.07
N ARG A 86 -0.97 5.72 -20.92
CA ARG A 86 0.20 5.55 -21.81
C ARG A 86 1.55 5.79 -21.15
N GLY A 87 1.60 6.03 -19.84
CA GLY A 87 2.83 6.44 -19.13
C GLY A 87 3.93 5.37 -19.04
N TRP A 88 3.62 4.11 -19.33
CA TRP A 88 4.58 2.99 -19.34
C TRP A 88 4.63 2.35 -20.72
N ASN A 89 5.71 2.59 -21.47
CA ASN A 89 5.90 2.13 -22.87
C ASN A 89 5.85 0.60 -23.09
N HIS A 90 5.74 -0.21 -22.04
CA HIS A 90 5.69 -1.67 -22.14
C HIS A 90 4.27 -2.25 -22.21
N TYR A 91 3.22 -1.44 -22.04
CA TYR A 91 1.84 -1.93 -21.98
C TYR A 91 0.96 -1.21 -23.01
N ASN A 92 0.26 -2.01 -23.82
CA ASN A 92 -0.72 -1.54 -24.78
C ASN A 92 -2.05 -2.26 -24.50
N TRP A 93 -2.92 -1.62 -23.72
CA TRP A 93 -4.14 -2.26 -23.23
C TRP A 93 -5.17 -2.53 -24.32
N ASP A 94 -5.23 -1.68 -25.34
CA ASP A 94 -6.15 -1.86 -26.46
C ASP A 94 -5.75 -3.12 -27.23
N GLN A 95 -4.48 -3.21 -27.63
CA GLN A 95 -3.95 -4.40 -28.28
C GLN A 95 -4.09 -5.67 -27.44
N PHE A 96 -3.87 -5.60 -26.12
CA PHE A 96 -4.11 -6.73 -25.23
C PHE A 96 -5.58 -7.18 -25.26
N LEU A 97 -6.53 -6.24 -25.14
CA LEU A 97 -7.96 -6.54 -25.15
C LEU A 97 -8.40 -7.12 -26.50
N GLU A 98 -7.89 -6.60 -27.62
CA GLU A 98 -8.15 -7.15 -28.95
C GLU A 98 -7.70 -8.60 -29.12
N TRP A 99 -6.67 -9.01 -28.38
CA TRP A 99 -6.11 -10.35 -28.39
C TRP A 99 -6.74 -11.27 -27.34
N MET A 100 -7.59 -10.78 -26.45
CA MET A 100 -8.25 -11.63 -25.46
C MET A 100 -9.36 -12.50 -26.10
N PRO A 101 -9.56 -13.78 -25.70
CA PRO A 101 -8.92 -14.49 -24.60
C PRO A 101 -7.55 -15.09 -24.89
N ASP A 102 -7.16 -15.38 -26.13
CA ASP A 102 -5.84 -15.91 -26.52
C ASP A 102 -5.66 -15.89 -28.07
N LYS A 103 -6.05 -14.77 -28.70
CA LYS A 103 -6.01 -14.51 -30.16
C LYS A 103 -4.86 -13.57 -30.55
N TYR A 104 -3.71 -13.69 -29.90
CA TYR A 104 -2.52 -12.91 -30.23
C TYR A 104 -1.77 -13.51 -31.44
N PRO A 105 -1.05 -12.70 -32.24
CA PRO A 105 -0.22 -13.20 -33.33
C PRO A 105 0.99 -14.02 -32.87
N ASP A 106 1.56 -14.83 -33.77
CA ASP A 106 2.79 -15.57 -33.51
C ASP A 106 3.93 -14.64 -33.04
N GLY A 107 4.68 -15.08 -32.03
CA GLY A 107 5.76 -14.30 -31.42
C GLY A 107 5.31 -13.18 -30.48
N LYS A 108 4.01 -13.04 -30.18
CA LYS A 108 3.48 -12.03 -29.24
C LYS A 108 2.99 -12.57 -27.89
N GLN A 109 3.19 -13.87 -27.63
CA GLN A 109 2.74 -14.54 -26.41
C GLN A 109 3.25 -13.86 -25.13
N GLU A 110 4.56 -13.63 -25.00
CA GLU A 110 5.12 -13.03 -23.77
C GLU A 110 4.53 -11.64 -23.48
N MET A 111 4.29 -10.85 -24.53
CA MET A 111 3.69 -9.53 -24.40
C MET A 111 2.23 -9.65 -23.94
N TYR A 112 1.47 -10.57 -24.54
CA TYR A 112 0.10 -10.86 -24.17
C TYR A 112 0.00 -11.32 -22.71
N GLU A 113 0.80 -12.31 -22.31
CA GLU A 113 0.81 -12.85 -20.95
C GLU A 113 1.21 -11.80 -19.92
N ARG A 114 2.17 -10.91 -20.23
CA ARG A 114 2.55 -9.81 -19.34
C ARG A 114 1.40 -8.84 -19.11
N ASN A 115 0.68 -8.43 -20.16
CA ASN A 115 -0.48 -7.54 -20.05
C ASN A 115 -1.62 -8.26 -19.31
N ARG A 116 -1.91 -9.52 -19.64
CA ARG A 116 -2.92 -10.36 -18.98
C ARG A 116 -2.67 -10.49 -17.49
N ASN A 117 -1.44 -10.84 -17.10
CA ASN A 117 -1.08 -11.06 -15.70
C ASN A 117 -1.20 -9.75 -14.90
N LEU A 118 -0.77 -8.62 -15.47
CA LEU A 118 -0.93 -7.32 -14.82
C LEU A 118 -2.40 -6.93 -14.69
N PHE A 119 -3.19 -7.10 -15.75
CA PHE A 119 -4.63 -6.85 -15.74
C PHE A 119 -5.34 -7.68 -14.66
N TYR A 120 -5.06 -8.98 -14.62
CA TYR A 120 -5.58 -9.90 -13.61
C TYR A 120 -5.18 -9.49 -12.20
N VAL A 121 -3.91 -9.16 -11.98
CA VAL A 121 -3.42 -8.71 -10.66
C VAL A 121 -4.12 -7.44 -10.24
N CYS A 122 -4.33 -6.45 -11.13
CA CYS A 122 -5.02 -5.22 -10.79
C CYS A 122 -6.50 -5.46 -10.43
N CYS A 123 -7.21 -6.27 -11.22
CA CYS A 123 -8.62 -6.56 -10.98
C CYS A 123 -8.84 -7.36 -9.68
N SER A 124 -7.96 -8.32 -9.38
CA SER A 124 -8.06 -9.19 -8.20
C SER A 124 -7.70 -8.51 -6.87
N ARG A 125 -7.30 -7.23 -6.87
CA ARG A 125 -7.08 -6.48 -5.62
C ARG A 125 -8.38 -5.97 -4.99
N ALA A 126 -9.46 -5.88 -5.76
CA ALA A 126 -10.72 -5.36 -5.27
C ALA A 126 -11.53 -6.43 -4.54
N LYS A 127 -11.99 -6.12 -3.32
CA LYS A 127 -12.91 -6.99 -2.57
C LYS A 127 -14.38 -6.70 -2.87
N HIS A 128 -14.72 -5.41 -3.01
CA HIS A 128 -16.10 -4.98 -3.16
C HIS A 128 -16.32 -4.17 -4.44
N ASN A 129 -15.55 -3.10 -4.65
CA ASN A 129 -15.76 -2.19 -5.79
C ASN A 129 -14.49 -2.08 -6.64
N LEU A 130 -14.64 -2.35 -7.94
CA LEU A 130 -13.59 -2.20 -8.94
C LEU A 130 -14.03 -1.17 -9.99
N THR A 131 -13.19 -0.17 -10.23
CA THR A 131 -13.37 0.79 -11.33
C THR A 131 -12.14 0.75 -12.23
N LEU A 132 -12.37 0.57 -13.53
CA LEU A 132 -11.32 0.58 -14.55
C LEU A 132 -11.45 1.84 -15.39
N LEU A 133 -10.44 2.72 -15.31
CA LEU A 133 -10.38 3.95 -16.08
C LEU A 133 -9.36 3.80 -17.21
N PHE A 134 -9.84 3.74 -18.44
CA PHE A 134 -8.98 3.77 -19.63
C PHE A 134 -8.81 5.20 -20.11
N THR A 135 -7.57 5.72 -20.05
CA THR A 135 -7.26 7.07 -20.55
C THR A 135 -6.78 7.05 -22.00
N GLN A 136 -6.91 5.92 -22.68
CA GLN A 136 -6.57 5.72 -24.08
C GLN A 136 -7.80 5.30 -24.85
N LYS A 137 -7.88 5.71 -26.12
CA LYS A 137 -8.93 5.26 -27.02
C LYS A 137 -8.83 3.73 -27.17
N LEU A 138 -9.94 3.05 -26.90
CA LEU A 138 -10.12 1.63 -27.15
C LEU A 138 -10.81 1.44 -28.50
N SER A 139 -10.47 0.37 -29.22
CA SER A 139 -11.18 -0.05 -30.42
C SER A 139 -12.54 -0.66 -30.08
N ASP A 140 -13.46 -0.71 -31.03
CA ASP A 140 -14.78 -1.33 -30.84
C ASP A 140 -14.67 -2.80 -30.42
N LYS A 141 -13.62 -3.48 -30.91
CA LYS A 141 -13.30 -4.85 -30.51
C LYS A 141 -12.91 -4.91 -29.04
N SER A 142 -12.04 -4.03 -28.57
CA SER A 142 -11.66 -3.94 -27.16
C SER A 142 -12.84 -3.59 -26.26
N LEU A 143 -13.70 -2.66 -26.69
CA LEU A 143 -14.93 -2.31 -25.97
C LEU A 143 -15.86 -3.52 -25.85
N SER A 144 -16.08 -4.27 -26.94
CA SER A 144 -16.90 -5.49 -26.90
C SER A 144 -16.35 -6.55 -25.94
N VAL A 145 -15.03 -6.61 -25.77
CA VAL A 145 -14.38 -7.50 -24.80
C VAL A 145 -14.63 -7.03 -23.37
N ILE A 146 -14.52 -5.72 -23.10
CA ILE A 146 -14.81 -5.14 -21.79
C ILE A 146 -16.28 -5.32 -21.44
N GLU A 147 -17.21 -5.02 -22.35
CA GLU A 147 -18.65 -5.24 -22.19
C GLU A 147 -18.97 -6.71 -21.91
N ARG A 148 -18.26 -7.65 -22.56
CA ARG A 148 -18.43 -9.08 -22.30
C ARG A 148 -17.94 -9.51 -20.91
N ILE A 149 -16.87 -8.88 -20.38
CA ILE A 149 -16.27 -9.25 -19.09
C ILE A 149 -16.99 -8.58 -17.92
N PHE A 150 -17.35 -7.31 -18.08
CA PHE A 150 -17.91 -6.48 -17.01
C PHE A 150 -19.39 -6.18 -17.18
N SER A 151 -20.02 -6.67 -18.25
CA SER A 151 -21.40 -6.37 -18.65
C SER A 151 -21.56 -4.92 -19.15
N GLN A 152 -22.42 -4.74 -20.14
CA GLN A 152 -22.57 -3.47 -20.86
C GLN A 152 -23.03 -2.32 -19.94
N GLU A 153 -23.87 -2.61 -18.96
CA GLU A 153 -24.38 -1.64 -17.99
C GLU A 153 -23.29 -1.01 -17.10
N ASN A 154 -22.13 -1.66 -16.99
CA ASN A 154 -21.00 -1.17 -16.22
C ASN A 154 -19.96 -0.45 -17.10
N VAL A 155 -20.20 -0.36 -18.41
CA VAL A 155 -19.34 0.37 -19.34
C VAL A 155 -19.92 1.75 -19.56
N LEU A 156 -19.30 2.73 -18.89
CA LEU A 156 -19.63 4.13 -19.09
C LEU A 156 -18.72 4.68 -20.20
N GLY A 157 -19.34 5.39 -21.15
CA GLY A 157 -18.63 6.14 -22.19
C GLY A 157 -17.86 7.33 -21.61
N ASP A 158 -17.48 8.28 -22.46
CA ASP A 158 -16.77 9.49 -22.02
C ASP A 158 -17.56 10.21 -20.91
N PRO A 159 -17.05 10.27 -19.66
CA PRO A 159 -17.74 10.95 -18.57
C PRO A 159 -17.83 12.47 -18.79
N PHE A 160 -17.11 13.00 -19.78
CA PHE A 160 -17.06 14.42 -20.10
C PHE A 160 -17.89 14.81 -21.33
N GLY A 161 -18.47 13.84 -22.06
CA GLY A 161 -19.54 14.06 -23.05
C GLY A 161 -19.32 15.20 -24.05
N TYR A 162 -18.18 15.23 -24.74
CA TYR A 162 -17.93 16.15 -25.86
C TYR A 162 -18.37 15.57 -27.22
#